data_AF-A0A5T1U0Q0-F1
#
_entry.id   AF-A0A5T1U0Q0-F1
#
_cell.length_a   1.000
_cell.length_b   1.000
_cell.length_c   1.000
_cell.angle_alpha   90.00
_cell.angle_beta   90.00
_cell.angle_gamma   90.00
#
_symmetry.space_group_name_H-M   'P 1'
#
loop_
_entity.id
_entity.type
_entity.pdbx_description
1 polymer ?
#
loop_
_entity_poly.entity_id
_entity_poly.type
_entity_poly.pdbx_seq_one_letter_code
_entity_poly.pdbx_strand_id
1 'polypeptide(L)'
;MSLLKNNIQLFVLLSIFAFLFFWQKFAWVSLFLIPIFLAFFLEFFYFLRLRKNIIKEATMIKDSLIYRVSAGDFYIYSLSFFMALFALASLFLNLISFEKQDGFFLFVLLPLFLFFFKQKLQLQFLDNAYNDFRIIILSSLILALLYAIFNGVVNPIQSFNLEDFNQSIIYYKNSKFFIFDLISQILTLINALKEYFLYSLGLFWFRVLNFIFDFINFFIFCSFVAYLYNFAFKAKKKTDVFVFSFFITLASFFIIEDKNQNPKAYQKELVLMMNNLSFLKEQNLSMLQNDKDRLVKNLKQVQELLDKNAFEIGIWWFSKEKEELQKALNESLQ
;
A
#
# COMPACT_ATOMS: atom_id res chain seq x y z
N MET A 1 6.42 -4.24 41.07
CA MET A 1 6.18 -3.19 40.05
C MET A 1 7.23 -3.18 38.91
N SER A 2 8.53 -3.31 39.19
CA SER A 2 9.59 -3.26 38.15
C SER A 2 9.61 -4.46 37.19
N LEU A 3 9.33 -5.67 37.67
CA LEU A 3 9.21 -6.88 36.85
C LEU A 3 8.03 -6.82 35.87
N LEU A 4 6.87 -6.36 36.34
CA LEU A 4 5.67 -6.21 35.50
C LEU A 4 5.89 -5.20 34.37
N LYS A 5 6.55 -4.06 34.66
CA LYS A 5 6.87 -3.03 33.66
C LYS A 5 7.85 -3.54 32.59
N ASN A 6 8.85 -4.33 32.97
CA ASN A 6 9.78 -4.95 32.02
C ASN A 6 9.12 -6.03 31.16
N ASN A 7 8.19 -6.80 31.73
CA ASN A 7 7.51 -7.87 31.01
C ASN A 7 6.49 -7.32 30.00
N ILE A 8 5.83 -6.20 30.31
CA ILE A 8 4.91 -5.52 29.38
C ILE A 8 5.64 -5.09 28.09
N GLN A 9 6.89 -4.64 28.19
CA GLN A 9 7.67 -4.17 27.04
C GLN A 9 7.98 -5.27 26.03
N LEU A 10 8.34 -6.46 26.50
CA LEU A 10 8.55 -7.63 25.63
C LEU A 10 7.22 -8.22 25.13
N PHE A 11 6.15 -8.12 25.94
CA PHE A 11 4.83 -8.60 25.58
C PHE A 11 4.27 -7.91 24.33
N VAL A 12 4.63 -6.65 24.08
CA VAL A 12 4.22 -5.92 22.87
C VAL A 12 4.78 -6.57 21.60
N LEU A 13 6.07 -6.93 21.59
CA LEU A 13 6.69 -7.63 20.47
C LEU A 13 6.09 -9.03 20.26
N LEU A 14 5.84 -9.75 21.36
CA LEU A 14 5.12 -11.03 21.31
C LEU A 14 3.70 -10.88 20.77
N SER A 15 3.05 -9.74 20.99
CA SER A 15 1.71 -9.49 20.47
C SER A 15 1.72 -9.29 18.95
N ILE A 16 2.73 -8.60 18.41
CA ILE A 16 2.93 -8.50 16.96
C ILE A 16 3.15 -9.89 16.35
N PHE A 17 4.00 -10.70 17.00
CA PHE A 17 4.27 -12.07 16.59
C PHE A 17 3.00 -12.92 16.60
N ALA A 18 2.28 -12.95 17.71
CA ALA A 18 1.05 -13.71 17.83
C ALA A 18 0.02 -13.28 16.77
N PHE A 19 -0.10 -11.97 16.52
CA PHE A 19 -0.98 -11.46 15.47
C PHE A 19 -0.59 -12.02 14.09
N LEU A 20 0.68 -11.90 13.69
CA LEU A 20 1.17 -12.38 12.38
C LEU A 20 0.89 -13.87 12.14
N PHE A 21 1.00 -14.71 13.17
CA PHE A 21 0.79 -16.16 13.04
C PHE A 21 -0.67 -16.58 13.04
N PHE A 22 -1.51 -15.84 13.76
CA PHE A 22 -2.84 -16.31 14.12
C PHE A 22 -3.97 -15.57 13.41
N TRP A 23 -3.73 -14.43 12.77
CA TRP A 23 -4.79 -13.60 12.18
C TRP A 23 -5.67 -14.33 11.17
N GLN A 24 -5.12 -15.29 10.41
CA GLN A 24 -5.90 -16.13 9.50
C GLN A 24 -6.71 -17.22 10.22
N LYS A 25 -6.17 -17.75 11.33
CA LYS A 25 -6.61 -19.01 11.94
C LYS A 25 -7.59 -18.86 13.10
N PHE A 26 -7.66 -17.69 13.74
CA PHE A 26 -8.41 -17.47 14.97
C PHE A 26 -9.28 -16.21 14.91
N ALA A 27 -10.51 -16.29 15.45
CA ALA A 27 -11.44 -15.15 15.47
C ALA A 27 -11.06 -14.06 16.49
N TRP A 28 -10.39 -14.44 17.58
CA TRP A 28 -10.07 -13.55 18.72
C TRP A 28 -8.73 -12.81 18.58
N VAL A 29 -8.18 -12.74 17.36
CA VAL A 29 -6.83 -12.20 17.11
C VAL A 29 -6.75 -10.69 17.33
N SER A 30 -7.88 -9.99 17.28
CA SER A 30 -7.97 -8.58 17.65
C SER A 30 -7.50 -8.29 19.08
N LEU A 31 -7.52 -9.27 19.99
CA LEU A 31 -7.01 -9.11 21.35
C LEU A 31 -5.50 -8.84 21.37
N PHE A 32 -4.74 -9.34 20.40
CA PHE A 32 -3.30 -9.08 20.29
C PHE A 32 -3.00 -7.62 19.86
N LEU A 33 -4.00 -6.85 19.43
CA LEU A 33 -3.83 -5.44 19.09
C LEU A 33 -3.86 -4.54 20.34
N ILE A 34 -4.42 -5.00 21.46
CA ILE A 34 -4.56 -4.20 22.69
C ILE A 34 -3.20 -3.80 23.28
N PRO A 35 -2.22 -4.72 23.44
CA PRO A 35 -0.90 -4.35 23.96
C PRO A 35 -0.16 -3.39 23.03
N ILE A 36 -0.33 -3.55 21.72
CA ILE A 36 0.26 -2.68 20.68
C ILE A 36 -0.32 -1.26 20.80
N PHE A 37 -1.65 -1.15 20.95
CA PHE A 37 -2.32 0.13 21.16
C PHE A 37 -1.79 0.85 22.40
N LEU A 38 -1.66 0.14 23.53
CA LEU A 38 -1.15 0.71 24.77
C LEU A 38 0.29 1.21 24.62
N ALA A 39 1.14 0.49 23.89
CA ALA A 39 2.50 0.90 23.62
C ALA A 39 2.55 2.21 22.82
N PHE A 40 1.77 2.31 21.73
CA PHE A 40 1.68 3.55 20.95
C PHE A 40 1.15 4.72 21.76
N PHE A 41 0.08 4.50 22.53
CA PHE A 41 -0.52 5.52 23.37
C PHE A 41 0.50 6.10 24.36
N LEU A 42 1.29 5.24 25.02
CA LEU A 42 2.33 5.68 25.95
C LEU A 42 3.46 6.44 25.25
N GLU A 43 3.99 5.93 24.13
CA GLU A 43 5.07 6.62 23.40
C GLU A 43 4.64 7.99 22.87
N PHE A 44 3.44 8.10 22.30
CA PHE A 44 2.91 9.38 21.82
C PHE A 44 2.61 10.34 22.97
N PHE A 45 2.09 9.84 24.09
CA PHE A 45 1.88 10.65 25.28
C PHE A 45 3.20 11.22 25.82
N TYR A 46 4.25 10.40 25.93
CA TYR A 46 5.56 10.87 26.37
C TYR A 46 6.16 11.90 25.42
N PHE A 47 6.04 11.69 24.11
CA PHE A 47 6.51 12.62 23.10
C PHE A 47 5.79 13.99 23.18
N LEU A 48 4.46 13.99 23.22
CA LEU A 48 3.66 15.20 23.25
C LEU A 48 3.81 15.97 24.58
N ARG A 49 3.92 15.25 25.71
CA ARG A 49 4.20 15.86 27.01
C ARG A 49 5.56 16.57 27.01
N LEU A 50 6.58 15.97 26.40
CA LEU A 50 7.89 16.61 26.25
C LEU A 50 7.81 17.85 25.37
N ARG A 51 7.11 17.79 24.23
CA ARG A 51 6.88 18.96 23.35
C ARG A 51 6.18 20.10 24.10
N LYS A 52 5.14 19.79 24.87
CA LYS A 52 4.45 20.76 25.73
C LYS A 52 5.40 21.40 26.74
N ASN A 53 6.28 20.63 27.38
CA ASN A 53 7.24 21.16 28.34
C ASN A 53 8.28 22.07 27.69
N ILE A 54 8.82 21.69 26.53
CA ILE A 54 9.75 22.53 25.75
C ILE A 54 9.09 23.86 25.38
N ILE A 55 7.84 23.83 24.91
CA ILE A 55 7.09 25.05 24.56
C ILE A 55 6.86 25.91 25.80
N LYS A 56 6.47 25.31 26.94
CA LYS A 56 6.27 26.03 28.20
C LYS A 56 7.55 26.70 28.73
N GLU A 57 8.70 26.03 28.61
CA GLU A 57 9.99 26.59 28.99
C GLU A 57 10.39 27.77 28.07
N ALA A 58 10.07 27.67 26.77
CA ALA A 58 10.33 28.72 25.79
C ALA A 58 9.37 29.92 25.93
N THR A 59 8.11 29.70 26.34
CA THR A 59 7.11 30.75 26.51
C THR A 59 7.06 31.22 27.98
N MET A 60 7.88 32.20 28.36
CA MET A 60 7.96 32.74 29.74
C MET A 60 6.68 33.42 30.28
N ILE A 61 5.59 33.52 29.51
CA ILE A 61 4.35 34.20 29.96
C ILE A 61 3.41 33.20 30.62
N LYS A 62 3.57 33.04 31.94
CA LYS A 62 2.77 32.16 32.81
C LYS A 62 1.26 32.43 32.79
N ASP A 63 0.82 33.60 32.32
CA ASP A 63 -0.60 34.01 32.29
C ASP A 63 -1.26 33.99 30.90
N SER A 64 -0.57 33.50 29.87
CA SER A 64 -1.20 33.36 28.55
C SER A 64 -2.33 32.33 28.56
N LEU A 65 -3.35 32.56 27.71
CA LEU A 65 -4.48 31.64 27.51
C LEU A 65 -3.99 30.22 27.13
N ILE A 66 -2.88 30.14 26.40
CA ILE A 66 -2.17 28.91 26.04
C ILE A 66 -1.64 28.17 27.29
N TYR A 67 -1.15 28.89 28.31
CA TYR A 67 -0.65 28.28 29.55
C TYR A 67 -1.78 27.67 30.39
N ARG A 68 -2.96 28.32 30.46
CA ARG A 68 -4.13 27.81 31.18
C ARG A 68 -4.79 26.62 30.46
N VAL A 69 -4.95 26.69 29.15
CA VAL A 69 -5.48 25.56 28.34
C VAL A 69 -4.52 24.37 28.36
N SER A 70 -3.20 24.61 28.44
CA SER A 70 -2.18 23.58 28.60
C SER A 70 -1.88 23.23 30.08
N ALA A 71 -2.65 23.70 31.07
CA ALA A 71 -2.42 23.29 32.46
C ALA A 71 -2.79 21.80 32.65
N GLY A 72 -3.87 21.34 32.02
CA GLY A 72 -4.29 19.95 32.01
C GLY A 72 -3.55 19.09 30.97
N ASP A 73 -3.51 17.78 31.21
CA ASP A 73 -3.01 16.79 30.25
C ASP A 73 -4.12 16.17 29.38
N PHE A 74 -5.38 16.58 29.59
CA PHE A 74 -6.55 16.03 28.86
C PHE A 74 -6.40 16.09 27.34
N TYR A 75 -5.99 17.25 26.79
CA TYR A 75 -5.74 17.41 25.35
C TYR A 75 -4.60 16.50 24.85
N ILE A 76 -3.56 16.29 25.66
CA ILE A 76 -2.46 15.39 25.28
C ILE A 76 -2.96 13.96 25.25
N TYR A 77 -3.73 13.53 26.25
CA TYR A 77 -4.31 12.19 26.28
C TYR A 77 -5.22 11.93 25.08
N SER A 78 -6.11 12.88 24.77
CA SER A 78 -6.98 12.78 23.59
C SER A 78 -6.19 12.68 22.29
N LEU A 79 -5.20 13.56 22.09
CA LEU A 79 -4.39 13.57 20.87
C LEU A 79 -3.52 12.31 20.74
N SER A 80 -2.97 11.82 21.86
CA SER A 80 -2.23 10.55 21.92
C SER A 80 -3.12 9.35 21.58
N PHE A 81 -4.39 9.37 22.03
CA PHE A 81 -5.37 8.34 21.75
C PHE A 81 -5.67 8.24 20.25
N PHE A 82 -5.97 9.35 19.59
CA PHE A 82 -6.22 9.36 18.14
C PHE A 82 -4.98 9.01 17.32
N MET A 83 -3.79 9.49 17.70
CA MET A 83 -2.54 9.08 17.06
C MET A 83 -2.27 7.58 17.21
N ALA A 84 -2.54 7.01 18.39
CA ALA A 84 -2.39 5.58 18.64
C ALA A 84 -3.38 4.73 17.82
N LEU A 85 -4.63 5.18 17.68
CA LEU A 85 -5.62 4.52 16.81
C LEU A 85 -5.17 4.53 15.35
N PHE A 86 -4.69 5.67 14.86
CA PHE A 86 -4.18 5.78 13.49
C PHE A 86 -2.97 4.87 13.26
N ALA A 87 -2.00 4.89 14.17
CA ALA A 87 -0.81 4.03 14.12
C ALA A 87 -1.19 2.54 14.15
N LEU A 88 -2.13 2.16 15.03
CA LEU A 88 -2.62 0.80 15.14
C LEU A 88 -3.29 0.34 13.83
N ALA A 89 -4.17 1.17 13.26
CA ALA A 89 -4.84 0.85 12.01
C ALA A 89 -3.84 0.68 10.85
N SER A 90 -2.89 1.62 10.72
CA SER A 90 -1.85 1.55 9.67
C SER A 90 -0.95 0.32 9.81
N LEU A 91 -0.51 0.01 11.04
CA LEU A 91 0.30 -1.18 11.32
C LEU A 91 -0.50 -2.46 11.04
N PHE A 92 -1.75 -2.52 11.48
CA PHE A 92 -2.62 -3.67 11.26
C PHE A 92 -2.84 -3.96 9.76
N LEU A 93 -3.11 -2.94 8.95
CA LEU A 93 -3.30 -3.11 7.51
C LEU A 93 -2.04 -3.67 6.85
N ASN A 94 -0.86 -3.14 7.20
CA ASN A 94 0.42 -3.63 6.68
C ASN A 94 0.79 -5.03 7.18
N LEU A 95 0.40 -5.42 8.39
CA LEU A 95 0.60 -6.79 8.89
C LEU A 95 -0.27 -7.83 8.16
N ILE A 96 -1.45 -7.44 7.67
CA ILE A 96 -2.29 -8.34 6.84
C ILE A 96 -1.65 -8.56 5.47
N SER A 97 -1.15 -7.48 4.85
CA SER A 97 -0.45 -7.55 3.56
C SER A 97 1.00 -8.01 3.68
N PHE A 98 1.45 -8.43 4.86
CA PHE A 98 2.85 -8.73 5.15
C PHE A 98 3.43 -9.79 4.21
N GLU A 99 4.59 -9.50 3.64
CA GLU A 99 5.36 -10.42 2.83
C GLU A 99 6.60 -10.95 3.58
N LYS A 100 7.16 -12.07 3.11
CA LYS A 100 8.35 -12.68 3.74
C LYS A 100 9.56 -11.74 3.74
N GLN A 101 9.68 -10.91 2.71
CA GLN A 101 10.78 -9.94 2.58
C GLN A 101 10.69 -8.85 3.68
N ASP A 102 9.48 -8.39 3.99
CA ASP A 102 9.23 -7.40 5.04
C ASP A 102 9.77 -7.86 6.39
N GLY A 103 9.65 -9.17 6.68
CA GLY A 103 10.13 -9.76 7.93
C GLY A 103 11.62 -9.58 8.14
N PHE A 104 12.42 -9.74 7.09
CA PHE A 104 13.88 -9.56 7.19
C PHE A 104 14.23 -8.10 7.52
N PHE A 105 13.63 -7.14 6.81
CA PHE A 105 13.90 -5.73 7.05
C PHE A 105 13.41 -5.29 8.44
N LEU A 106 12.19 -5.66 8.83
CA LEU A 106 11.58 -5.19 10.07
C LEU A 106 12.09 -5.86 11.34
N PHE A 107 12.42 -7.16 11.30
CA PHE A 107 12.79 -7.91 12.50
C PHE A 107 14.29 -8.18 12.60
N VAL A 108 15.08 -8.04 11.52
CA VAL A 108 16.54 -8.16 11.59
C VAL A 108 17.21 -6.80 11.46
N LEU A 109 16.96 -6.10 10.34
CA LEU A 109 17.70 -4.87 10.05
C LEU A 109 17.25 -3.71 10.96
N LEU A 110 15.95 -3.46 11.11
CA LEU A 110 15.43 -2.35 11.90
C LEU A 110 15.96 -2.31 13.35
N PRO A 111 15.91 -3.39 14.15
CA PRO A 111 16.44 -3.34 15.51
C PRO A 111 17.96 -3.07 15.55
N LEU A 112 18.73 -3.55 14.55
CA LEU A 112 20.16 -3.25 14.43
C LEU A 112 20.39 -1.77 14.11
N PHE A 113 19.65 -1.20 13.16
CA PHE A 113 19.72 0.22 12.80
C PHE A 113 19.37 1.12 13.99
N LEU A 114 18.27 0.82 14.70
CA LEU A 114 17.87 1.56 15.89
C LEU A 114 18.95 1.54 16.97
N PHE A 115 19.55 0.38 17.23
CA PHE A 115 20.62 0.26 18.21
C PHE A 115 21.88 1.03 17.80
N PHE A 116 22.29 0.91 16.54
CA PHE A 116 23.44 1.63 15.99
C PHE A 116 23.26 3.16 16.05
N PHE A 117 22.12 3.66 15.58
CA PHE A 117 21.83 5.10 15.60
C PHE A 117 21.67 5.62 17.01
N LYS A 118 21.08 4.84 17.93
CA LYS A 118 21.00 5.23 19.33
C LYS A 118 22.39 5.39 19.96
N GLN A 119 23.32 4.47 19.72
CA GLN A 119 24.69 4.60 20.21
C GLN A 119 25.42 5.82 19.63
N LYS A 120 25.30 6.06 18.32
CA LYS A 120 26.01 7.17 17.66
C LYS A 120 25.41 8.55 17.95
N LEU A 121 24.07 8.65 18.02
CA LEU A 121 23.36 9.92 18.20
C LEU A 121 23.10 10.29 19.67
N GLN A 122 23.16 9.33 20.61
CA GLN A 122 23.13 9.65 22.06
C GLN A 122 24.32 10.51 22.48
N LEU A 123 25.48 10.35 21.84
CA LEU A 123 26.66 11.16 22.14
C LEU A 123 26.47 12.65 21.78
N GLN A 124 25.48 12.98 20.94
CA GLN A 124 25.22 14.34 20.49
C GLN A 124 24.03 15.02 21.21
N PHE A 125 23.14 14.25 21.86
CA PHE A 125 21.92 14.79 22.48
C PHE A 125 21.56 14.01 23.77
N LEU A 126 21.23 14.73 24.85
CA LEU A 126 20.70 14.18 26.11
C LEU A 126 19.48 13.25 25.86
N ASP A 127 19.37 12.19 26.67
CA ASP A 127 18.29 11.19 26.60
C ASP A 127 16.91 11.83 26.75
N ASN A 128 16.25 12.10 25.62
CA ASN A 128 14.96 12.76 25.53
C ASN A 128 14.07 12.03 24.52
N ALA A 129 12.75 11.95 24.77
CA ALA A 129 11.81 11.30 23.84
C ALA A 129 11.75 11.96 22.45
N TYR A 130 12.19 13.21 22.34
CA TYR A 130 12.34 13.89 21.06
C TYR A 130 13.56 13.38 20.25
N ASN A 131 14.63 12.96 20.93
CA ASN A 131 15.77 12.32 20.26
C ASN A 131 15.39 10.90 19.79
N ASP A 132 14.66 10.14 20.63
CA ASP A 132 14.10 8.84 20.25
C ASP A 132 13.26 8.96 18.96
N PHE A 133 12.39 9.97 18.86
CA PHE A 133 11.61 10.26 17.65
C PHE A 133 12.47 10.47 16.41
N ARG A 134 13.54 11.27 16.52
CA ARG A 134 14.46 11.56 15.41
C ARG A 134 15.20 10.30 14.96
N ILE A 135 15.68 9.50 15.92
CA ILE A 135 16.36 8.23 15.66
C ILE A 135 15.41 7.28 14.92
N ILE A 136 14.14 7.20 15.36
CA ILE A 136 13.12 6.38 14.71
C ILE A 136 12.93 6.79 13.26
N ILE A 137 12.69 8.07 12.99
CA ILE A 137 12.46 8.57 11.61
C ILE A 137 13.68 8.34 10.73
N LEU A 138 14.89 8.61 11.24
CA LEU A 138 16.10 8.47 10.45
C LEU A 138 16.38 6.99 10.13
N SER A 139 16.17 6.11 11.11
CA SER A 139 16.32 4.67 10.93
C SER A 139 15.29 4.12 9.93
N SER A 140 14.02 4.52 10.06
CA SER A 140 12.96 4.07 9.16
C SER A 140 13.12 4.63 7.74
N LEU A 141 13.61 5.86 7.58
CA LEU A 141 13.85 6.48 6.29
C LEU A 141 14.94 5.74 5.50
N ILE A 142 16.07 5.45 6.15
CA ILE A 142 17.17 4.72 5.51
C ILE A 142 16.73 3.30 5.17
N LEU A 143 16.03 2.63 6.09
CA LEU A 143 15.59 1.27 5.88
C LEU A 143 14.54 1.17 4.77
N ALA A 144 13.60 2.12 4.70
CA ALA A 144 12.60 2.16 3.63
C ALA A 144 13.22 2.43 2.27
N LEU A 145 14.26 3.25 2.21
CA LEU A 145 15.00 3.47 0.97
C LEU A 145 15.72 2.20 0.52
N LEU A 146 16.38 1.49 1.44
CA LEU A 146 17.01 0.19 1.14
C LEU A 146 15.97 -0.84 0.68
N TYR A 147 14.82 -0.92 1.35
CA TYR A 147 13.73 -1.81 1.00
C TYR A 147 13.17 -1.52 -0.40
N ALA A 148 12.88 -0.26 -0.71
CA ALA A 148 12.35 0.14 -2.01
C ALA A 148 13.35 -0.11 -3.16
N ILE A 149 14.65 0.12 -2.92
CA ILE A 149 15.71 -0.23 -3.88
C ILE A 149 15.77 -1.75 -4.07
N PHE A 150 15.71 -2.52 -2.98
CA PHE A 150 15.74 -3.97 -3.04
C PHE A 150 14.56 -4.52 -3.85
N ASN A 151 13.33 -4.07 -3.58
CA ASN A 151 12.15 -4.48 -4.34
C ASN A 151 12.25 -4.09 -5.82
N GLY A 152 12.74 -2.88 -6.11
CA GLY A 152 12.90 -2.41 -7.50
C GLY A 152 13.97 -3.16 -8.31
N VAL A 153 14.95 -3.79 -7.66
CA VAL A 153 16.05 -4.53 -8.33
C VAL A 153 15.78 -6.03 -8.38
N VAL A 154 15.22 -6.60 -7.30
CA VAL A 154 15.14 -8.06 -7.11
C VAL A 154 13.86 -8.64 -7.67
N ASN A 155 12.74 -7.92 -7.61
CA ASN A 155 11.46 -8.43 -8.11
C ASN A 155 11.34 -8.15 -9.62
N PRO A 156 11.33 -9.18 -10.49
CA PRO A 156 11.15 -8.97 -11.91
C PRO A 156 9.78 -8.37 -12.19
N ILE A 157 9.71 -7.41 -13.10
CA ILE A 157 8.44 -6.81 -13.53
C ILE A 157 7.66 -7.89 -14.27
N GLN A 158 6.61 -8.37 -13.64
CA GLN A 158 5.62 -9.19 -14.31
C GLN A 158 4.67 -8.24 -15.05
N SER A 159 4.34 -8.58 -16.30
CA SER A 159 3.27 -7.91 -17.01
C SER A 159 1.99 -8.16 -16.23
N PHE A 160 1.37 -7.10 -15.70
CA PHE A 160 0.11 -7.24 -14.96
C PHE A 160 -1.06 -7.03 -15.93
N ASN A 161 -1.72 -8.13 -16.31
CA ASN A 161 -2.81 -8.13 -17.27
C ASN A 161 -4.18 -8.21 -16.57
N LEU A 162 -5.25 -8.08 -17.36
CA LEU A 162 -6.64 -8.23 -16.86
C LEU A 162 -6.90 -9.61 -16.24
N GLU A 163 -6.22 -10.66 -16.73
CA GLU A 163 -6.31 -12.01 -16.16
C GLU A 163 -5.69 -12.08 -14.76
N ASP A 164 -4.54 -11.43 -14.54
CA ASP A 164 -3.89 -11.36 -13.23
C ASP A 164 -4.75 -10.56 -12.24
N PHE A 165 -5.37 -9.49 -12.72
CA PHE A 165 -6.37 -8.74 -11.95
C PHE A 165 -7.55 -9.64 -11.55
N ASN A 166 -8.13 -10.39 -12.49
CA ASN A 166 -9.24 -11.31 -12.22
C ASN A 166 -8.84 -12.40 -11.21
N GLN A 167 -7.63 -12.93 -11.30
CA GLN A 167 -7.10 -13.89 -10.33
C GLN A 167 -6.94 -13.26 -8.95
N SER A 168 -6.46 -12.02 -8.85
CA SER A 168 -6.30 -11.31 -7.57
C SER A 168 -7.64 -11.02 -6.86
N ILE A 169 -8.75 -10.87 -7.61
CA ILE A 169 -10.10 -10.76 -7.03
C ILE A 169 -10.49 -12.04 -6.28
N ILE A 170 -10.06 -13.19 -6.77
CA ILE A 170 -10.43 -14.52 -6.26
C ILE A 170 -9.47 -14.95 -5.14
N TYR A 171 -8.17 -14.85 -5.39
CA TYR A 171 -7.10 -15.33 -4.53
C TYR A 171 -6.57 -14.23 -3.60
N TYR A 172 -7.28 -14.01 -2.49
CA TYR A 172 -6.82 -13.13 -1.40
C TYR A 172 -6.57 -13.94 -0.12
N LYS A 173 -5.83 -13.38 0.84
CA LYS A 173 -5.52 -14.04 2.11
C LYS A 173 -6.80 -14.16 2.98
N ASN A 174 -7.19 -15.38 3.34
CA ASN A 174 -8.44 -15.62 4.07
C ASN A 174 -8.23 -15.48 5.59
N SER A 175 -9.29 -15.15 6.31
CA SER A 175 -9.32 -15.16 7.78
C SER A 175 -10.64 -15.72 8.30
N LYS A 176 -10.58 -16.50 9.39
CA LYS A 176 -11.79 -16.94 10.09
C LYS A 176 -12.62 -15.80 10.67
N PHE A 177 -12.01 -14.64 10.95
CA PHE A 177 -12.72 -13.46 11.39
C PHE A 177 -13.21 -12.64 10.19
N PHE A 178 -14.53 -12.44 10.08
CA PHE A 178 -15.17 -11.85 8.90
C PHE A 178 -14.68 -10.42 8.59
N ILE A 179 -14.38 -9.61 9.61
CA ILE A 179 -13.88 -8.24 9.40
C ILE A 179 -12.49 -8.28 8.75
N PHE A 180 -11.63 -9.20 9.20
CA PHE A 180 -10.27 -9.32 8.66
C PHE A 180 -10.28 -9.93 7.26
N ASP A 181 -11.19 -10.85 6.98
CA ASP A 181 -11.43 -11.39 5.63
C ASP A 181 -11.83 -10.26 4.66
N LEU A 182 -12.78 -9.41 5.06
CA LEU A 182 -13.22 -8.26 4.26
C LEU A 182 -12.09 -7.25 4.05
N ILE A 183 -11.32 -6.93 5.10
CA ILE A 183 -10.20 -5.98 4.99
C ILE A 183 -9.11 -6.54 4.07
N SER A 184 -8.77 -7.83 4.19
CA SER A 184 -7.77 -8.46 3.31
C SER A 184 -8.22 -8.47 1.86
N GLN A 185 -9.50 -8.73 1.60
CA GLN A 185 -10.08 -8.63 0.27
C GLN A 185 -9.96 -7.22 -0.30
N ILE A 186 -10.33 -6.19 0.47
CA ILE A 186 -10.24 -4.78 0.04
C ILE A 186 -8.78 -4.40 -0.26
N LEU A 187 -7.85 -4.78 0.62
CA LEU A 187 -6.42 -4.49 0.43
C LEU A 187 -5.88 -5.13 -0.86
N THR A 188 -6.24 -6.39 -1.11
CA THR A 188 -5.81 -7.12 -2.31
C THR A 188 -6.37 -6.44 -3.57
N LEU A 189 -7.64 -6.02 -3.55
CA LEU A 189 -8.27 -5.32 -4.65
C LEU A 189 -7.62 -3.94 -4.91
N ILE A 190 -7.33 -3.17 -3.86
CA ILE A 190 -6.66 -1.88 -3.99
C ILE A 190 -5.25 -2.05 -4.57
N ASN A 191 -4.51 -3.07 -4.13
CA ASN A 191 -3.18 -3.33 -4.66
C ASN A 191 -3.23 -3.76 -6.13
N ALA A 192 -4.15 -4.65 -6.50
CA ALA A 192 -4.35 -5.05 -7.89
C ALA A 192 -4.77 -3.87 -8.79
N LEU A 193 -5.62 -2.98 -8.27
CA LEU A 193 -5.99 -1.75 -8.97
C LEU A 193 -4.77 -0.82 -9.16
N LYS A 194 -3.97 -0.63 -8.11
CA LYS A 194 -2.70 0.11 -8.17
C LYS A 194 -1.82 -0.46 -9.28
N GLU A 195 -1.54 -1.76 -9.26
CA GLU A 195 -0.67 -2.42 -10.24
C GLU A 195 -1.20 -2.28 -11.67
N TYR A 196 -2.49 -2.51 -11.89
CA TYR A 196 -3.13 -2.34 -13.19
C TYR A 196 -3.02 -0.91 -13.72
N PHE A 197 -3.36 0.10 -12.91
CA PHE A 197 -3.28 1.51 -13.33
C PHE A 197 -1.83 1.93 -13.58
N LEU A 198 -0.90 1.56 -12.71
CA LEU A 198 0.50 1.92 -12.88
C LEU A 198 1.10 1.26 -14.14
N TYR A 199 0.73 0.02 -14.44
CA TYR A 199 1.23 -0.69 -15.62
C TYR A 199 0.73 -0.02 -16.91
N SER A 200 -0.50 0.52 -16.91
CA SER A 200 -1.07 1.25 -18.05
C SER A 200 -0.30 2.51 -18.47
N LEU A 201 0.50 3.10 -17.56
CA LEU A 201 1.33 4.30 -17.82
C LEU A 201 2.66 3.97 -18.53
N GLY A 202 2.97 2.70 -18.73
CA GLY A 202 4.22 2.22 -19.32
C GLY A 202 5.30 1.87 -18.29
N LEU A 203 6.26 1.06 -18.72
CA LEU A 203 7.20 0.34 -17.84
C LEU A 203 8.12 1.27 -17.02
N PHE A 204 8.53 2.42 -17.58
CA PHE A 204 9.35 3.39 -16.85
C PHE A 204 8.57 4.06 -15.70
N TRP A 205 7.40 4.61 -16.00
CA TRP A 205 6.54 5.28 -15.00
C TRP A 205 6.04 4.30 -13.94
N PHE A 206 5.74 3.05 -14.33
CA PHE A 206 5.44 1.97 -13.42
C PHE A 206 6.55 1.80 -12.37
N ARG A 207 7.82 1.69 -12.79
CA ARG A 207 8.95 1.53 -11.85
C ARG A 207 9.08 2.69 -10.88
N VAL A 208 9.02 3.93 -11.38
CA VAL A 208 9.21 5.13 -10.56
C VAL A 208 8.08 5.28 -9.55
N LEU A 209 6.83 5.15 -9.98
CA LEU A 209 5.69 5.29 -9.09
C LEU A 209 5.59 4.12 -8.11
N ASN A 210 5.85 2.88 -8.54
CA ASN A 210 5.85 1.75 -7.64
C ASN A 210 6.93 1.90 -6.56
N PHE A 211 8.13 2.35 -6.93
CA PHE A 211 9.18 2.70 -5.97
C PHE A 211 8.73 3.74 -4.94
N ILE A 212 8.06 4.83 -5.38
CA ILE A 212 7.57 5.87 -4.48
C ILE A 212 6.50 5.32 -3.53
N PHE A 213 5.54 4.53 -4.05
CA PHE A 213 4.48 3.94 -3.23
C PHE A 213 5.04 2.94 -2.22
N ASP A 214 5.95 2.07 -2.64
CA ASP A 214 6.57 1.06 -1.79
C ASP A 214 7.45 1.73 -0.72
N PHE A 215 8.19 2.77 -1.10
CA PHE A 215 8.96 3.59 -0.16
C PHE A 215 8.06 4.25 0.89
N ILE A 216 7.01 4.96 0.48
CA ILE A 216 6.12 5.67 1.42
C ILE A 216 5.39 4.68 2.33
N ASN A 217 4.84 3.61 1.78
CA ASN A 217 4.09 2.63 2.56
C ASN A 217 5.00 1.93 3.58
N PHE A 218 6.16 1.44 3.11
CA PHE A 218 7.11 0.78 3.99
C PHE A 218 7.72 1.76 5.01
N PHE A 219 7.95 3.03 4.65
CA PHE A 219 8.43 4.04 5.60
C PHE A 219 7.47 4.25 6.75
N ILE A 220 6.16 4.38 6.47
CA ILE A 220 5.14 4.53 7.51
C ILE A 220 5.08 3.28 8.38
N PHE A 221 5.05 2.10 7.74
CA PHE A 221 5.00 0.82 8.44
C PHE A 221 6.22 0.61 9.35
N CYS A 222 7.42 0.79 8.79
CA CYS A 222 8.68 0.70 9.50
C CYS A 222 8.77 1.69 10.66
N SER A 223 8.29 2.92 10.48
CA SER A 223 8.27 3.93 11.55
C SER A 223 7.43 3.47 12.74
N PHE A 224 6.24 2.92 12.50
CA PHE A 224 5.39 2.42 13.59
C PHE A 224 5.98 1.19 14.28
N VAL A 225 6.56 0.25 13.53
CA VAL A 225 7.28 -0.89 14.13
C VAL A 225 8.49 -0.41 14.94
N ALA A 226 9.19 0.62 14.48
CA ALA A 226 10.33 1.21 15.16
C ALA A 226 9.94 1.86 16.50
N TYR A 227 8.76 2.47 16.61
CA TYR A 227 8.22 2.93 17.91
C TYR A 227 8.01 1.78 18.89
N LEU A 228 7.47 0.65 18.43
CA LEU A 228 7.28 -0.53 19.27
C LEU A 228 8.63 -1.10 19.71
N TYR A 229 9.62 -1.11 18.83
CA TYR A 229 11.00 -1.45 19.19
C TYR A 229 11.61 -0.47 20.18
N ASN A 230 11.41 0.84 20.02
CA ASN A 230 11.90 1.83 20.99
C ASN A 230 11.27 1.61 22.38
N PHE A 231 9.97 1.29 22.42
CA PHE A 231 9.28 0.91 23.66
C PHE A 231 9.88 -0.38 24.27
N ALA A 232 10.16 -1.38 23.44
CA ALA A 232 10.75 -2.65 23.88
C ALA A 232 12.21 -2.51 24.34
N PHE A 233 13.02 -1.67 23.69
CA PHE A 233 14.42 -1.41 24.05
C PHE A 233 14.59 -0.63 25.36
N LYS A 234 13.52 -0.04 25.89
CA LYS A 234 13.49 0.50 27.26
C LYS A 234 13.50 -0.61 28.33
N ALA A 235 13.36 -1.89 27.95
CA ALA A 235 13.53 -3.01 28.85
C ALA A 235 15.00 -3.19 29.27
N LYS A 236 15.20 -3.66 30.51
CA LYS A 236 16.55 -3.92 31.04
C LYS A 236 17.32 -5.00 30.25
N LYS A 237 16.63 -5.91 29.56
CA LYS A 237 17.21 -7.02 28.79
C LYS A 237 17.13 -6.77 27.28
N LYS A 238 18.05 -5.94 26.77
CA LYS A 238 18.09 -5.58 25.34
C LYS A 238 18.41 -6.76 24.42
N THR A 239 19.17 -7.75 24.92
CA THR A 239 19.51 -8.98 24.19
C THR A 239 18.26 -9.79 23.82
N ASP A 240 17.28 -9.84 24.72
CA ASP A 240 16.05 -10.62 24.53
C ASP A 240 15.25 -10.07 23.34
N VAL A 241 15.24 -8.74 23.16
CA VAL A 241 14.58 -8.09 22.02
C VAL A 241 15.17 -8.59 20.69
N PHE A 242 16.49 -8.70 20.58
CA PHE A 242 17.15 -9.22 19.37
C PHE A 242 16.85 -10.70 19.15
N VAL A 243 16.91 -11.51 20.21
CA VAL A 243 16.61 -12.95 20.16
C VAL A 243 15.17 -13.18 19.70
N PHE A 244 14.19 -12.47 20.29
CA PHE A 244 12.79 -12.55 19.86
C PHE A 244 12.63 -12.13 18.40
N SER A 245 13.27 -11.04 17.97
CA SER A 245 13.15 -10.58 16.59
C SER A 245 13.74 -11.57 15.58
N PHE A 246 14.85 -12.22 15.92
CA PHE A 246 15.42 -13.29 15.11
C PHE A 246 14.47 -14.49 15.00
N PHE A 247 13.88 -14.93 16.12
CA PHE A 247 12.89 -16.01 16.11
C PHE A 247 11.64 -15.66 15.29
N ILE A 248 11.15 -14.42 15.40
CA ILE A 248 10.03 -13.93 14.59
C ILE A 248 10.37 -14.03 13.10
N THR A 249 11.57 -13.60 12.72
CA THR A 249 12.04 -13.66 11.32
C THR A 249 12.06 -15.10 10.82
N LEU A 250 12.70 -16.01 11.56
CA LEU A 250 12.75 -17.43 11.18
C LEU A 250 11.36 -18.01 11.04
N ALA A 251 10.51 -17.78 12.04
CA ALA A 251 9.16 -18.29 12.02
C ALA A 251 8.37 -17.72 10.83
N SER A 252 8.59 -16.44 10.46
CA SER A 252 7.87 -15.79 9.35
C SER A 252 8.09 -16.49 8.01
N PHE A 253 9.27 -17.10 7.79
CA PHE A 253 9.53 -17.91 6.60
C PHE A 253 8.68 -19.20 6.52
N PHE A 254 8.32 -19.74 7.69
CA PHE A 254 7.50 -20.96 7.84
C PHE A 254 5.99 -20.68 7.94
N ILE A 255 5.55 -19.42 7.85
CA ILE A 255 4.12 -19.11 7.78
C ILE A 255 3.57 -19.67 6.47
N ILE A 256 2.61 -20.60 6.60
CA ILE A 256 1.78 -21.09 5.49
C ILE A 256 0.55 -20.19 5.44
N GLU A 257 0.37 -19.50 4.31
CA GLU A 257 -0.75 -18.59 4.09
C GLU A 257 -1.94 -19.34 3.50
N ASP A 258 -3.10 -19.22 4.15
CA ASP A 258 -4.36 -19.73 3.62
C ASP A 258 -4.96 -18.69 2.66
N LYS A 259 -4.97 -19.01 1.36
CA LYS A 259 -5.64 -18.20 0.33
C LYS A 259 -7.05 -18.69 0.09
N ASN A 260 -7.96 -17.75 -0.17
CA ASN A 260 -9.30 -18.11 -0.61
C ASN A 260 -9.23 -18.81 -1.97
N GLN A 261 -9.84 -19.99 -2.06
CA GLN A 261 -9.91 -20.78 -3.30
C GLN A 261 -11.30 -20.72 -3.95
N ASN A 262 -12.33 -20.33 -3.19
CA ASN A 262 -13.72 -20.37 -3.64
C ASN A 262 -14.23 -18.95 -3.91
N PRO A 263 -14.57 -18.61 -5.17
CA PRO A 263 -15.13 -17.31 -5.49
C PRO A 263 -16.55 -17.18 -4.92
N LYS A 264 -16.77 -16.12 -4.15
CA LYS A 264 -18.10 -15.69 -3.66
C LYS A 264 -18.97 -15.26 -4.85
N ALA A 265 -20.30 -15.33 -4.71
CA ALA A 265 -21.23 -15.07 -5.81
C ALA A 265 -21.00 -13.71 -6.50
N TYR A 266 -20.81 -12.64 -5.73
CA TYR A 266 -20.53 -11.30 -6.24
C TYR A 266 -19.17 -11.20 -6.98
N GLN A 267 -18.16 -11.98 -6.58
CA GLN A 267 -16.87 -11.99 -7.29
C GLN A 267 -17.01 -12.61 -8.68
N LYS A 268 -17.87 -13.62 -8.84
CA LYS A 268 -18.17 -14.22 -10.14
C LYS A 268 -18.85 -13.21 -11.07
N GLU A 269 -19.80 -12.42 -10.56
CA GLU A 269 -20.46 -11.37 -11.32
C GLU A 269 -19.48 -10.28 -11.79
N LEU A 270 -18.56 -9.84 -10.91
CA LEU A 270 -17.52 -8.87 -11.27
C LEU A 270 -16.60 -9.40 -12.36
N VAL A 271 -16.12 -10.64 -12.25
CA VAL A 271 -15.27 -11.28 -13.26
C VAL A 271 -16.02 -11.41 -14.59
N LEU A 272 -17.30 -11.81 -14.57
CA LEU A 272 -18.14 -11.87 -15.77
C LEU A 272 -18.31 -10.50 -16.44
N MET A 273 -18.58 -9.45 -15.64
CA MET A 273 -18.70 -8.09 -16.15
C MET A 273 -17.39 -7.61 -16.80
N MET A 274 -16.25 -7.90 -16.19
CA MET A 274 -14.93 -7.54 -16.74
C MET A 274 -14.62 -8.28 -18.04
N ASN A 275 -14.91 -9.58 -18.11
CA ASN A 275 -14.73 -10.37 -19.33
C ASN A 275 -15.64 -9.89 -20.47
N ASN A 276 -16.86 -9.43 -20.14
CA ASN A 276 -17.76 -8.84 -21.13
C ASN A 276 -17.25 -7.47 -21.62
N LEU A 277 -16.62 -6.67 -20.75
CA LEU A 277 -16.02 -5.38 -21.13
C LEU A 277 -14.79 -5.56 -22.03
N SER A 278 -13.94 -6.57 -21.78
CA SER A 278 -12.81 -6.86 -22.68
C SER A 278 -13.28 -7.30 -24.06
N PHE A 279 -14.32 -8.13 -24.12
CA PHE A 279 -14.95 -8.55 -25.37
C PHE A 279 -15.53 -7.37 -26.16
N LEU A 280 -16.23 -6.45 -25.50
CA LEU A 280 -16.73 -5.21 -26.12
C LEU A 280 -15.61 -4.33 -26.66
N LYS A 281 -14.43 -4.32 -26.04
CA LYS A 281 -13.29 -3.51 -26.47
C LYS A 281 -12.67 -4.07 -27.75
N GLU A 282 -12.43 -5.38 -27.83
CA GLU A 282 -11.81 -5.99 -29.01
C GLU A 282 -12.73 -6.05 -30.23
N GLN A 283 -14.01 -6.38 -30.02
CA GLN A 283 -14.96 -6.48 -31.12
C GLN A 283 -15.30 -5.10 -31.71
N ASN A 284 -15.50 -4.08 -30.87
CA ASN A 284 -15.79 -2.73 -31.37
C ASN A 284 -14.56 -2.04 -31.98
N LEU A 285 -13.35 -2.22 -31.44
CA LEU A 285 -12.15 -1.61 -32.03
C LEU A 285 -11.83 -2.19 -33.40
N SER A 286 -11.93 -3.51 -33.56
CA SER A 286 -11.68 -4.17 -34.85
C SER A 286 -12.74 -3.79 -35.89
N MET A 287 -14.02 -3.72 -35.50
CA MET A 287 -15.10 -3.22 -36.35
C MET A 287 -14.90 -1.76 -36.74
N LEU A 288 -14.62 -0.87 -35.79
CA LEU A 288 -14.36 0.56 -36.04
C LEU A 288 -13.13 0.79 -36.93
N GLN A 289 -12.10 -0.06 -36.81
CA GLN A 289 -10.93 0.01 -37.66
C GLN A 289 -11.25 -0.41 -39.10
N ASN A 290 -12.02 -1.48 -39.27
CA ASN A 290 -12.51 -1.90 -40.58
C ASN A 290 -13.43 -0.85 -41.23
N ASP A 291 -14.30 -0.22 -40.45
CA ASP A 291 -15.20 0.83 -40.92
C ASP A 291 -14.42 2.09 -41.31
N LYS A 292 -13.40 2.47 -40.52
CA LYS A 292 -12.48 3.55 -40.86
C LYS A 292 -11.76 3.26 -42.17
N ASP A 293 -11.22 2.06 -42.35
CA ASP A 293 -10.49 1.70 -43.57
C ASP A 293 -11.40 1.67 -44.80
N ARG A 294 -12.65 1.22 -44.65
CA ARG A 294 -13.70 1.31 -45.69
C ARG A 294 -14.03 2.76 -46.04
N LEU A 295 -14.25 3.62 -45.05
CA LEU A 295 -14.54 5.04 -45.25
C LEU A 295 -13.38 5.78 -45.94
N VAL A 296 -12.14 5.50 -45.55
CA VAL A 296 -10.95 6.08 -46.20
C VAL A 296 -10.84 5.64 -47.66
N LYS A 297 -11.14 4.38 -47.95
CA LYS A 297 -11.15 3.87 -49.32
C LYS A 297 -12.24 4.54 -50.17
N ASN A 298 -13.46 4.66 -49.64
CA ASN A 298 -14.56 5.33 -50.32
C ASN A 298 -14.25 6.81 -50.56
N LEU A 299 -13.67 7.52 -49.58
CA LEU A 299 -13.27 8.92 -49.72
C LEU A 299 -12.19 9.11 -50.80
N LYS A 300 -11.21 8.22 -50.89
CA LYS A 300 -10.19 8.26 -51.96
C LYS A 300 -10.83 8.07 -53.34
N GLN A 301 -11.76 7.14 -53.48
CA GLN A 301 -12.48 6.95 -54.76
C GLN A 301 -13.31 8.18 -55.12
N VAL A 302 -13.95 8.84 -54.16
CA VAL A 302 -14.66 10.11 -54.40
C VAL A 302 -13.69 11.23 -54.79
N GLN A 303 -12.52 11.31 -54.16
CA GLN A 303 -11.49 12.30 -54.51
C GLN A 303 -10.96 12.07 -55.94
N GLU A 304 -10.67 10.83 -56.31
CA GLU A 304 -10.28 10.46 -57.68
C GLU A 304 -11.37 10.81 -58.72
N LEU A 305 -12.65 10.80 -58.34
CA LEU A 305 -13.74 11.22 -59.22
C LEU A 305 -13.87 12.73 -59.34
N LEU A 306 -13.60 13.47 -58.27
CA LEU A 306 -13.59 14.94 -58.28
C LEU A 306 -12.43 15.49 -59.12
N ASP A 307 -11.33 14.74 -59.23
CA ASP A 307 -10.16 15.09 -60.05
C ASP A 307 -10.34 14.76 -61.55
N LYS A 308 -11.43 14.08 -61.96
CA LYS A 308 -11.72 13.76 -63.37
C LYS A 308 -12.32 14.93 -64.14
N ASN A 309 -12.11 14.95 -65.46
CA ASN A 309 -12.69 15.98 -66.33
C ASN A 309 -14.20 15.77 -66.55
N ALA A 310 -14.93 16.84 -66.89
CA ALA A 310 -16.40 16.82 -67.01
C ALA A 310 -16.96 15.74 -67.98
N PHE A 311 -16.22 15.40 -69.04
CA PHE A 311 -16.58 14.34 -69.98
C PHE A 311 -16.43 12.93 -69.38
N GLU A 312 -15.39 12.71 -68.57
CA GLU A 312 -15.11 11.44 -67.88
C GLU A 312 -16.09 11.22 -66.73
N ILE A 313 -16.49 12.28 -66.03
CA ILE A 313 -17.57 12.24 -65.03
C ILE A 313 -18.89 11.85 -65.70
N GLY A 314 -19.17 12.36 -66.90
CA GLY A 314 -20.35 12.00 -67.69
C GLY A 314 -20.40 10.51 -68.04
N ILE A 315 -19.28 9.93 -68.45
CA ILE A 315 -19.16 8.47 -68.72
C ILE A 315 -19.28 7.67 -67.42
N TRP A 316 -18.64 8.12 -66.34
CA TRP A 316 -18.71 7.45 -65.04
C TRP A 316 -20.13 7.43 -64.47
N TRP A 317 -20.93 8.48 -64.69
CA TRP A 317 -22.30 8.59 -64.20
C TRP A 317 -23.25 7.48 -64.69
N PHE A 318 -22.91 6.84 -65.81
CA PHE A 318 -23.63 5.71 -66.41
C PHE A 318 -22.85 4.39 -66.31
N SER A 319 -21.74 4.37 -65.57
CA SER A 319 -20.90 3.19 -65.39
C SER A 319 -21.33 2.35 -64.18
N LYS A 320 -20.95 1.06 -64.20
CA LYS A 320 -21.13 0.15 -63.06
C LYS A 320 -20.35 0.59 -61.81
N GLU A 321 -19.27 1.35 -61.97
CA GLU A 321 -18.47 1.87 -60.87
C GLU A 321 -19.27 2.83 -59.98
N LYS A 322 -20.21 3.58 -60.54
CA LYS A 322 -21.13 4.42 -59.77
C LYS A 322 -22.05 3.58 -58.89
N GLU A 323 -22.63 2.52 -59.45
CA GLU A 323 -23.53 1.63 -58.70
C GLU A 323 -22.78 0.93 -57.56
N GLU A 324 -21.55 0.50 -57.79
CA GLU A 324 -20.67 -0.09 -56.79
C GLU A 324 -20.29 0.90 -55.68
N LEU A 325 -19.94 2.14 -56.04
CA LEU A 325 -19.60 3.18 -55.07
C LEU A 325 -20.82 3.64 -54.27
N GLN A 326 -21.99 3.75 -54.91
CA GLN A 326 -23.25 4.08 -54.24
C GLN A 326 -23.69 2.96 -53.28
N LYS A 327 -23.48 1.69 -53.66
CA LYS A 327 -23.72 0.55 -52.78
C LYS A 327 -22.76 0.53 -51.60
N ALA A 328 -21.46 0.74 -51.82
CA ALA A 328 -20.45 0.82 -50.76
C ALA A 328 -20.70 2.01 -49.81
N LEU A 329 -21.20 3.14 -50.33
CA LEU A 329 -21.57 4.30 -49.52
C LEU A 329 -22.81 4.01 -48.65
N ASN A 330 -23.84 3.40 -49.22
CA ASN A 330 -25.05 3.01 -48.51
C ASN A 330 -24.77 1.96 -47.43
N GLU A 331 -23.89 1.00 -47.71
CA GLU A 331 -23.42 0.00 -46.73
C GLU A 331 -22.57 0.63 -45.61
N SER A 332 -21.96 1.80 -45.84
CA SER A 332 -21.20 2.54 -44.81
C SER A 332 -22.03 3.57 -44.02
N LEU A 333 -23.23 3.89 -44.49
CA LEU A 333 -24.17 4.84 -43.86
C LEU A 333 -25.23 4.13 -42.99
N GLN A 334 -25.41 2.81 -43.15
CA GLN A 334 -26.18 1.93 -42.27
C GLN A 334 -25.32 1.46 -41.11
#